data_AF-A0A428RP71-F1
#
_entry.id   AF-A0A428RP71-F1
#
_cell.length_a   1.000
_cell.length_b   1.000
_cell.length_c   1.000
_cell.angle_alpha   90.00
_cell.angle_beta   90.00
_cell.angle_gamma   90.00
#
_symmetry.space_group_name_H-M   'P 1'
#
loop_
_entity.id
_entity.type
_entity.pdbx_description
1 polymer ?
#
loop_
_entity_poly.entity_id
_entity_poly.type
_entity_poly.pdbx_seq_one_letter_code
_entity_poly.pdbx_strand_id
1 'polypeptide(L)'
;MAVKRSILILVVPHHLRPSLHGRRYPTMNEEANIAYISNVGADRLQPLFIVGCVLTSVFLDLAFFSERWLRHNGRLVPNVSLGEKILSILSMVFAIVGTVGLICLSIFKTGKYKVLHNLFLGLFIGGYLISAVFICSEYQRLGKKYREHRMLRLSFWVKLAFILVEFALIIAFGVLSRQKKRDPAAVLEWIISFIFTFYAVSFVIDLYPAVRTKSPDARYTKPYYVPSASATPNDVDSGNG
;
A
#
# COMPACT_ATOMS: atom_id res chain seq x y z
N MET A 1 44.55 -23.08 -18.89
CA MET A 1 43.36 -23.84 -18.39
C MET A 1 42.00 -23.28 -18.87
N ALA A 2 41.96 -22.19 -19.68
CA ALA A 2 40.71 -21.62 -20.19
C ALA A 2 40.23 -22.23 -21.53
N VAL A 3 41.12 -22.79 -22.35
CA VAL A 3 40.79 -23.30 -23.70
C VAL A 3 40.06 -24.66 -23.66
N LYS A 4 40.27 -25.48 -22.62
CA LYS A 4 39.55 -26.76 -22.45
C LYS A 4 38.07 -26.60 -22.08
N ARG A 5 37.63 -25.41 -21.61
CA ARG A 5 36.22 -25.15 -21.28
C ARG A 5 35.37 -24.78 -22.50
N SER A 6 35.96 -24.23 -23.55
CA SER A 6 35.23 -23.82 -24.76
C SER A 6 34.90 -24.98 -25.71
N ILE A 7 35.71 -26.06 -25.70
CA ILE A 7 35.48 -27.22 -26.57
C ILE A 7 34.37 -28.13 -26.03
N LEU A 8 34.15 -28.16 -24.71
CA LEU A 8 33.10 -28.97 -24.09
C LEU A 8 31.68 -28.43 -24.35
N ILE A 9 31.55 -27.18 -24.83
CA ILE A 9 30.25 -26.55 -25.12
C ILE A 9 29.71 -26.97 -26.49
N LEU A 10 30.58 -27.42 -27.40
CA LEU A 10 30.23 -27.76 -28.79
C LEU A 10 29.89 -29.25 -29.00
N VAL A 11 30.22 -30.14 -28.05
CA VAL A 11 30.11 -31.60 -28.24
C VAL A 11 29.01 -32.23 -27.39
N VAL A 12 28.44 -31.51 -26.42
CA VAL A 12 27.39 -32.06 -25.55
C VAL A 12 26.01 -31.79 -26.17
N PRO A 13 25.27 -32.82 -26.61
CA PRO A 13 23.91 -32.65 -27.10
C PRO A 13 23.03 -31.95 -26.06
N HIS A 14 22.07 -31.13 -26.50
CA HIS A 14 21.18 -30.37 -25.62
C HIS A 14 20.52 -31.19 -24.49
N HIS A 15 20.35 -32.51 -24.68
CA HIS A 15 19.75 -33.44 -23.72
C HIS A 15 20.69 -33.90 -22.59
N LEU A 16 22.00 -33.65 -22.66
CA LEU A 16 23.00 -34.16 -21.71
C LEU A 16 23.68 -33.03 -20.90
N ARG A 17 23.04 -31.86 -20.80
CA ARG A 17 23.47 -30.82 -19.86
C ARG A 17 22.92 -31.15 -18.47
N PRO A 18 23.77 -31.33 -17.44
CA PRO A 18 23.31 -31.42 -16.06
C PRO A 18 22.79 -30.04 -15.65
N SER A 19 21.50 -29.86 -15.82
CA SER A 19 20.69 -29.10 -14.90
C SER A 19 20.97 -29.54 -13.44
N LEU A 20 21.23 -28.74 -12.40
CA LEU A 20 20.88 -27.38 -12.06
C LEU A 20 19.42 -27.00 -12.36
N HIS A 21 18.51 -27.98 -12.34
CA HIS A 21 17.06 -27.76 -12.49
C HIS A 21 16.47 -27.30 -11.14
N GLY A 22 16.60 -26.01 -10.84
CA GLY A 22 15.45 -25.32 -10.26
C GLY A 22 14.30 -25.41 -11.26
N ARG A 23 13.09 -25.78 -10.82
CA ARG A 23 11.91 -25.83 -11.69
C ARG A 23 11.71 -24.45 -12.33
N ARG A 24 11.83 -24.34 -13.65
CA ARG A 24 11.52 -23.10 -14.40
C ARG A 24 10.03 -23.02 -14.70
N TYR A 25 9.47 -21.83 -14.54
CA TYR A 25 8.05 -21.58 -14.82
C TYR A 25 7.85 -21.29 -16.31
N PRO A 26 6.74 -21.75 -16.93
CA PRO A 26 6.44 -21.49 -18.35
C PRO A 26 6.33 -20.00 -18.69
N THR A 27 6.01 -19.16 -17.71
CA THR A 27 5.84 -17.71 -17.86
C THR A 27 7.15 -16.93 -17.68
N MET A 28 8.22 -17.60 -17.23
CA MET A 28 9.53 -17.03 -16.95
C MET A 28 10.36 -16.88 -18.24
N ASN A 29 11.17 -15.83 -18.32
CA ASN A 29 12.05 -15.62 -19.46
C ASN A 29 13.24 -16.60 -19.44
N GLU A 30 13.70 -17.04 -20.61
CA GLU A 30 14.83 -17.96 -20.76
C GLU A 30 16.15 -17.41 -20.21
N GLU A 31 16.33 -16.08 -20.21
CA GLU A 31 17.53 -15.41 -19.71
C GLU A 31 17.49 -15.14 -18.19
N ALA A 32 16.36 -15.41 -17.52
CA ALA A 32 16.23 -15.22 -16.08
C ALA A 32 16.65 -16.49 -15.32
N ASN A 33 17.27 -16.29 -14.16
CA ASN A 33 17.61 -17.34 -13.19
C ASN A 33 16.72 -17.27 -11.95
N ILE A 34 16.14 -16.10 -11.65
CA ILE A 34 15.24 -15.90 -10.52
C ILE A 34 13.81 -15.69 -11.02
N ALA A 35 12.87 -16.45 -10.46
CA ALA A 35 11.46 -16.31 -10.79
C ALA A 35 10.83 -15.12 -10.04
N TYR A 36 10.17 -14.25 -10.80
CA TYR A 36 9.25 -13.23 -10.28
C TYR A 36 8.13 -13.88 -9.46
N ILE A 37 7.64 -13.21 -8.41
CA ILE A 37 6.51 -13.70 -7.61
C ILE A 37 5.26 -13.83 -8.49
N SER A 38 5.11 -12.93 -9.46
CA SER A 38 4.06 -12.99 -10.48
C SER A 38 4.18 -14.22 -11.40
N ASN A 39 5.39 -14.76 -11.64
CA ASN A 39 5.55 -16.02 -12.37
C ASN A 39 5.11 -17.22 -11.54
N VAL A 40 5.45 -17.21 -10.24
CA VAL A 40 5.02 -18.26 -9.29
C VAL A 40 3.49 -18.25 -9.15
N GLY A 41 2.90 -17.05 -9.02
CA GLY A 41 1.45 -16.85 -8.93
C GLY A 41 0.70 -17.11 -10.25
N ALA A 42 1.34 -17.06 -11.41
CA ALA A 42 0.71 -17.32 -12.71
C ALA A 42 0.64 -18.80 -13.11
N ASP A 43 1.35 -19.68 -12.38
CA ASP A 43 1.42 -21.12 -12.67
C ASP A 43 0.40 -21.91 -11.81
N ARG A 44 0.77 -23.06 -11.24
CA ARG A 44 -0.17 -23.92 -10.49
C ARG A 44 -0.77 -23.25 -9.24
N LEU A 45 -0.12 -22.21 -8.73
CA LEU A 45 -0.54 -21.49 -7.52
C LEU A 45 -1.51 -20.34 -7.83
N GLN A 46 -1.99 -20.20 -9.07
CA GLN A 46 -2.90 -19.11 -9.45
C GLN A 46 -4.15 -18.99 -8.57
N PRO A 47 -4.88 -20.06 -8.22
CA PRO A 47 -6.02 -19.94 -7.32
C PRO A 47 -5.64 -19.37 -5.94
N LEU A 48 -4.50 -19.81 -5.39
CA LEU A 48 -3.99 -19.32 -4.11
C LEU A 48 -3.52 -17.86 -4.20
N PHE A 49 -2.91 -17.47 -5.32
CA PHE A 49 -2.51 -16.09 -5.57
C PHE A 49 -3.73 -15.16 -5.62
N ILE A 50 -4.78 -15.55 -6.34
CA ILE A 50 -6.05 -14.80 -6.40
C ILE A 50 -6.67 -14.68 -5.01
N VAL A 51 -6.78 -15.78 -4.26
CA VAL A 51 -7.32 -15.74 -2.88
C VAL A 51 -6.48 -14.83 -1.99
N GLY A 52 -5.15 -14.91 -2.07
CA GLY A 52 -4.24 -14.04 -1.31
C GLY A 52 -4.43 -12.56 -1.64
N CYS A 53 -4.53 -12.22 -2.93
CA CYS A 53 -4.81 -10.85 -3.38
C CYS A 53 -6.16 -10.35 -2.89
N VAL A 54 -7.23 -11.15 -3.02
CA VAL A 54 -8.57 -10.79 -2.56
C VAL A 54 -8.61 -10.58 -1.04
N LEU A 55 -8.05 -11.51 -0.26
CA LEU A 55 -7.99 -11.38 1.20
C LEU A 55 -7.21 -10.13 1.62
N THR A 56 -6.03 -9.92 1.02
CA THR A 56 -5.19 -8.74 1.32
C THR A 56 -5.93 -7.44 1.04
N SER A 57 -6.56 -7.32 -0.14
CA SER A 57 -7.33 -6.13 -0.50
C SER A 57 -8.49 -5.87 0.46
N VAL A 58 -9.27 -6.92 0.78
CA VAL A 58 -10.42 -6.79 1.69
C VAL A 58 -9.98 -6.38 3.09
N PHE A 59 -8.94 -6.99 3.64
CA PHE A 59 -8.45 -6.61 4.97
C PHE A 59 -7.90 -5.19 5.00
N LEU A 60 -7.20 -4.76 3.94
CA LEU A 60 -6.65 -3.42 3.86
C LEU A 60 -7.76 -2.36 3.73
N ASP A 61 -8.77 -2.61 2.89
CA ASP A 61 -9.93 -1.73 2.76
C ASP A 61 -10.73 -1.66 4.08
N LEU A 62 -10.99 -2.81 4.71
CA LEU A 62 -11.63 -2.86 6.03
C LEU A 62 -10.83 -2.09 7.08
N ALA A 63 -9.49 -2.11 7.01
CA ALA A 63 -8.67 -1.35 7.93
C ALA A 63 -8.84 0.17 7.73
N PHE A 64 -8.89 0.64 6.48
CA PHE A 64 -9.19 2.05 6.16
C PHE A 64 -10.59 2.46 6.61
N PHE A 65 -11.61 1.63 6.34
CA PHE A 65 -12.97 1.88 6.81
C PHE A 65 -13.06 1.89 8.34
N SER A 66 -12.34 0.99 9.01
CA SER A 66 -12.31 0.92 10.47
C SER A 66 -11.66 2.15 11.09
N GLU A 67 -10.53 2.62 10.55
CA GLU A 67 -9.91 3.88 10.99
C GLU A 67 -10.89 5.04 10.85
N ARG A 68 -11.59 5.13 9.71
CA ARG A 68 -12.58 6.19 9.45
C ARG A 68 -13.76 6.12 10.43
N TRP A 69 -14.32 4.93 10.63
CA TRP A 69 -15.45 4.69 11.54
C TRP A 69 -15.08 5.03 13.00
N LEU A 70 -13.89 4.63 13.44
CA LEU A 70 -13.39 4.92 14.78
C LEU A 70 -13.12 6.41 15.02
N ARG A 71 -12.66 7.14 13.99
CA ARG A 71 -12.54 8.61 14.03
C ARG A 71 -13.90 9.29 14.09
N HIS A 72 -14.89 8.75 13.39
CA HIS A 72 -16.25 9.30 13.43
C HIS A 72 -16.92 9.12 14.81
N ASN A 73 -16.68 7.99 15.47
CA ASN A 73 -17.21 7.65 16.78
C ASN A 73 -16.41 8.21 17.96
N GLY A 74 -15.40 9.05 17.70
CA GLY A 74 -14.58 9.69 18.74
C GLY A 74 -13.65 8.73 19.49
N ARG A 75 -13.44 7.51 18.99
CA ARG A 75 -12.45 6.57 19.56
C ARG A 75 -11.04 6.87 19.09
N LEU A 76 -10.91 7.46 17.90
CA LEU A 76 -9.70 8.08 17.37
C LEU A 76 -9.89 9.59 17.25
N VAL A 77 -8.80 10.34 17.15
CA VAL A 77 -8.82 11.81 17.02
C VAL A 77 -9.68 12.22 15.82
N PRO A 78 -10.75 13.02 16.02
CA PRO A 78 -11.71 13.31 14.97
C PRO A 78 -11.16 14.30 13.94
N ASN A 79 -11.57 14.12 12.68
CA ASN A 79 -11.27 15.06 11.60
C ASN A 79 -12.21 16.25 11.71
N VAL A 80 -11.66 17.37 12.15
CA VAL A 80 -12.40 18.61 12.45
C VAL A 80 -12.43 19.56 11.25
N SER A 81 -11.45 19.48 10.36
CA SER A 81 -11.29 20.42 9.27
C SER A 81 -11.68 19.82 7.91
N LEU A 82 -12.21 20.65 7.00
CA LEU A 82 -12.71 20.21 5.70
C LEU A 82 -11.67 19.43 4.89
N GLY A 83 -10.43 19.94 4.83
CA GLY A 83 -9.36 19.24 4.13
C GLY A 83 -8.94 17.89 4.73
N GLU A 84 -9.11 17.63 6.04
CA GLU A 84 -8.89 16.29 6.62
C GLU A 84 -9.96 15.31 6.13
N LYS A 85 -11.19 15.79 5.94
CA LYS A 85 -12.27 14.99 5.36
C LYS A 85 -12.00 14.68 3.89
N ILE A 86 -11.54 15.67 3.11
CA ILE A 86 -11.19 15.49 1.70
C ILE A 86 -10.03 14.50 1.53
N LEU A 87 -8.94 14.66 2.30
CA LEU A 87 -7.80 13.73 2.26
C LEU A 87 -8.20 12.30 2.64
N SER A 88 -9.09 12.16 3.64
CA SER A 88 -9.61 10.86 4.06
C SER A 88 -10.50 10.21 2.98
N ILE A 89 -11.33 10.98 2.28
CA ILE A 89 -12.14 10.46 1.17
C ILE A 89 -11.23 10.07 -0.01
N LEU A 90 -10.27 10.93 -0.35
CA LEU A 90 -9.39 10.72 -1.49
C LEU A 90 -8.49 9.50 -1.28
N SER A 91 -7.94 9.31 -0.07
CA SER A 91 -7.20 8.09 0.27
C SER A 91 -8.04 6.83 0.09
N MET A 92 -9.31 6.84 0.50
CA MET A 92 -10.21 5.70 0.36
C MET A 92 -10.54 5.40 -1.11
N VAL A 93 -10.76 6.44 -1.94
CA VAL A 93 -10.98 6.26 -3.39
C VAL A 93 -9.76 5.63 -4.05
N PHE A 94 -8.55 6.12 -3.77
CA PHE A 94 -7.33 5.57 -4.33
C PHE A 94 -7.01 4.16 -3.80
N ALA A 95 -7.38 3.85 -2.57
CA ALA A 95 -7.29 2.48 -2.02
C ALA A 95 -8.16 1.50 -2.81
N ILE A 96 -9.42 1.87 -3.12
CA ILE A 96 -10.32 1.05 -3.95
C ILE A 96 -9.72 0.84 -5.35
N VAL A 97 -9.13 1.88 -5.94
CA VAL A 97 -8.41 1.75 -7.23
C VAL A 97 -7.24 0.76 -7.11
N GLY A 98 -6.48 0.81 -6.01
CA GLY A 98 -5.43 -0.15 -5.69
C GLY A 98 -5.97 -1.58 -5.55
N THR A 99 -7.10 -1.76 -4.87
CA THR A 99 -7.80 -3.06 -4.72
C THR A 99 -8.21 -3.64 -6.07
N VAL A 100 -8.81 -2.83 -6.95
CA VAL A 100 -9.16 -3.25 -8.31
C VAL A 100 -7.91 -3.66 -9.09
N GLY A 101 -6.82 -2.89 -8.99
CA GLY A 101 -5.53 -3.24 -9.57
C GLY A 101 -5.00 -4.59 -9.08
N LEU A 102 -5.03 -4.84 -7.76
CA LEU A 102 -4.52 -6.05 -7.13
C LEU A 102 -5.33 -7.31 -7.48
N ILE A 103 -6.66 -7.19 -7.55
CA ILE A 103 -7.51 -8.31 -7.96
C ILE A 103 -7.32 -8.60 -9.45
N CYS A 104 -7.37 -7.57 -10.30
CA CYS A 104 -7.21 -7.74 -11.75
C CYS A 104 -5.84 -8.32 -12.11
N LEU A 105 -4.74 -7.85 -11.51
CA LEU A 105 -3.41 -8.40 -11.81
C LEU A 105 -3.29 -9.89 -11.46
N SER A 106 -4.05 -10.37 -10.47
CA SER A 106 -4.06 -11.79 -10.07
C SER A 106 -4.79 -12.69 -11.07
N ILE A 107 -5.77 -12.14 -11.78
CA ILE A 107 -6.55 -12.83 -12.82
C ILE A 107 -5.79 -12.81 -14.16
N PHE A 108 -5.28 -11.63 -14.55
CA PHE A 108 -4.58 -11.43 -15.83
C PHE A 108 -3.10 -11.83 -15.71
N LYS A 109 -2.83 -13.12 -15.95
CA LYS A 109 -1.49 -13.71 -15.82
C LYS A 109 -0.45 -13.22 -16.84
N THR A 110 0.81 -13.20 -16.40
CA THR A 110 2.01 -13.00 -17.21
C THR A 110 2.12 -14.10 -18.27
N GLY A 111 2.04 -13.75 -19.55
CA GLY A 111 2.07 -14.71 -20.65
C GLY A 111 1.17 -14.28 -21.80
N LYS A 112 -0.14 -14.53 -21.66
CA LYS A 112 -1.16 -14.17 -22.65
C LYS A 112 -1.50 -12.66 -22.63
N TYR A 113 -1.44 -12.03 -21.46
CA TYR A 113 -1.88 -10.64 -21.25
C TYR A 113 -0.84 -9.78 -20.52
N LYS A 114 0.42 -9.82 -20.94
CA LYS A 114 1.53 -9.10 -20.26
C LYS A 114 1.31 -7.59 -20.15
N VAL A 115 0.72 -6.97 -21.17
CA VAL A 115 0.42 -5.53 -21.15
C VAL A 115 -0.64 -5.20 -20.09
N LEU A 116 -1.73 -5.97 -20.03
CA LEU A 116 -2.76 -5.80 -19.01
C LEU A 116 -2.21 -6.07 -17.61
N HIS A 117 -1.41 -7.12 -17.44
CA HIS A 117 -0.76 -7.41 -16.15
C HIS A 117 0.08 -6.23 -15.66
N ASN A 118 0.93 -5.66 -16.52
CA ASN A 118 1.77 -4.51 -16.17
C ASN A 118 0.94 -3.24 -15.90
N LEU A 119 -0.17 -3.06 -16.63
CA LEU A 119 -1.10 -1.95 -16.38
C LEU A 119 -1.75 -2.07 -15.01
N PHE A 120 -2.28 -3.24 -14.65
CA PHE A 120 -2.90 -3.49 -13.35
C PHE A 120 -1.88 -3.48 -12.20
N LEU A 121 -0.64 -3.92 -12.45
CA LEU A 121 0.48 -3.75 -11.52
C LEU A 121 0.73 -2.26 -11.24
N GLY A 122 0.75 -1.42 -12.27
CA GLY A 122 0.85 0.03 -12.13
C GLY A 122 -0.34 0.64 -11.37
N LEU A 123 -1.56 0.17 -11.65
CA LEU A 123 -2.78 0.62 -10.97
C LEU A 123 -2.79 0.25 -9.49
N PHE A 124 -2.37 -0.97 -9.15
CA PHE A 124 -2.18 -1.47 -7.80
C PHE A 124 -1.18 -0.60 -7.02
N ILE A 125 0.03 -0.46 -7.56
CA ILE A 125 1.11 0.30 -6.92
C ILE A 125 0.72 1.76 -6.77
N GLY A 126 0.26 2.40 -7.87
CA GLY A 126 -0.12 3.81 -7.86
C GLY A 126 -1.29 4.10 -6.93
N GLY A 127 -2.32 3.25 -6.95
CA GLY A 127 -3.50 3.37 -6.11
C GLY A 127 -3.15 3.36 -4.61
N TYR A 128 -2.46 2.32 -4.14
CA TYR A 128 -2.11 2.25 -2.72
C TYR A 128 -1.06 3.28 -2.30
N LEU A 129 -0.08 3.60 -3.16
CA LEU A 129 0.93 4.60 -2.81
C LEU A 129 0.33 6.01 -2.69
N ILE A 130 -0.52 6.41 -3.65
CA ILE A 130 -1.21 7.71 -3.59
C ILE A 130 -2.16 7.75 -2.38
N SER A 131 -2.88 6.66 -2.12
CA SER A 131 -3.71 6.53 -0.92
C SER A 131 -2.88 6.74 0.36
N ALA A 132 -1.73 6.09 0.46
CA ALA A 132 -0.82 6.19 1.60
C ALA A 132 -0.29 7.61 1.82
N VAL A 133 0.03 8.35 0.74
CA VAL A 133 0.44 9.76 0.82
C VAL A 133 -0.68 10.63 1.40
N PHE A 134 -1.93 10.42 0.98
CA PHE A 134 -3.07 11.17 1.53
C PHE A 134 -3.33 10.83 3.00
N ILE A 135 -3.20 9.55 3.39
CA ILE A 135 -3.26 9.12 4.79
C ILE A 135 -2.17 9.82 5.60
N CYS A 136 -0.91 9.77 5.17
CA CYS A 136 0.17 10.44 5.88
C CYS A 136 -0.03 11.96 5.98
N SER A 137 -0.55 12.59 4.93
CA SER A 137 -0.87 14.02 4.93
C SER A 137 -1.98 14.36 5.94
N GLU A 138 -2.99 13.50 6.08
CA GLU A 138 -4.02 13.57 7.11
C GLU A 138 -3.41 13.43 8.52
N TYR A 139 -2.61 12.38 8.76
CA TYR A 139 -1.95 12.16 10.05
C TYR A 139 -1.00 13.31 10.44
N GLN A 140 -0.25 13.87 9.50
CA GLN A 140 0.63 15.02 9.76
C GLN A 140 -0.17 16.24 10.23
N ARG A 141 -1.33 16.48 9.61
CA ARG A 141 -2.20 17.61 9.95
C ARG A 141 -2.89 17.43 11.31
N LEU A 142 -3.33 16.22 11.62
CA LEU A 142 -3.85 15.88 12.95
C LEU A 142 -2.75 15.96 14.01
N GLY A 143 -1.53 15.50 13.70
CA GLY A 143 -0.39 15.53 14.61
C GLY A 143 0.05 16.93 15.00
N LYS A 144 -0.09 17.92 14.10
CA LYS A 144 0.12 19.34 14.44
C LYS A 144 -0.89 19.85 15.47
N LYS A 145 -2.13 19.36 15.45
CA LYS A 145 -3.23 19.80 16.34
C LYS A 145 -3.26 19.06 17.68
N TYR A 146 -2.81 17.81 17.73
CA TYR A 146 -2.88 16.94 18.92
C TYR A 146 -1.50 16.36 19.28
N ARG A 147 -0.55 17.26 19.58
CA ARG A 147 0.88 16.95 19.78
C ARG A 147 1.19 16.02 20.96
N GLU A 148 0.24 15.88 21.89
CA GLU A 148 0.34 15.15 23.16
C GLU A 148 0.34 13.61 23.00
N HIS A 149 -0.16 13.05 21.89
CA HIS A 149 -0.30 11.59 21.75
C HIS A 149 0.90 10.92 21.07
N ARG A 150 1.81 10.33 21.87
CA ARG A 150 3.01 9.59 21.39
C ARG A 150 2.68 8.40 20.49
N MET A 151 1.61 7.66 20.78
CA MET A 151 1.22 6.48 19.98
C MET A 151 0.86 6.87 18.53
N LEU A 152 0.16 7.99 18.33
CA LEU A 152 -0.23 8.45 17.00
C LEU A 152 0.98 8.87 16.15
N ARG A 153 2.02 9.42 16.79
CA ARG A 153 3.28 9.79 16.12
C ARG A 153 4.09 8.57 15.69
N LEU A 154 4.14 7.53 16.51
CA LEU A 154 4.88 6.31 16.17
C LEU A 154 4.28 5.65 14.93
N SER A 155 2.97 5.45 14.90
CA SER A 155 2.28 4.88 13.75
C SER A 155 2.47 5.71 12.47
N PHE A 156 2.45 7.04 12.58
CA PHE A 156 2.76 7.94 11.47
C PHE A 156 4.18 7.72 10.92
N TRP A 157 5.20 7.70 11.79
CA TRP A 157 6.59 7.52 11.35
C TRP A 157 6.85 6.14 10.74
N VAL A 158 6.23 5.10 11.29
CA VAL A 158 6.30 3.74 10.74
C VAL A 158 5.70 3.71 9.34
N LYS A 159 4.48 4.24 9.16
CA LYS A 159 3.82 4.30 7.85
C LYS A 159 4.59 5.16 6.83
N LEU A 160 5.12 6.30 7.27
CA LEU A 160 5.94 7.16 6.42
C LEU A 160 7.22 6.45 5.97
N ALA A 161 7.89 5.71 6.86
CA ALA A 161 9.07 4.94 6.52
C ALA A 161 8.75 3.86 5.46
N PHE A 162 7.64 3.14 5.62
CA PHE A 162 7.18 2.18 4.60
C PHE A 162 6.99 2.84 3.24
N ILE A 163 6.24 3.95 3.17
CA ILE A 163 5.97 4.67 1.91
C ILE A 163 7.27 5.12 1.23
N LEU A 164 8.22 5.68 1.97
CA LEU A 164 9.48 6.17 1.40
C LEU A 164 10.35 5.01 0.87
N VAL A 165 10.42 3.92 1.63
CA VAL A 165 11.16 2.72 1.23
C VAL A 165 10.51 2.07 0.01
N GLU A 166 9.19 1.88 0.02
CA GLU A 166 8.46 1.32 -1.11
C GLU A 166 8.62 2.18 -2.36
N PHE A 167 8.48 3.51 -2.25
CA PHE A 167 8.66 4.41 -3.39
C PHE A 167 10.05 4.29 -4.01
N ALA A 168 11.11 4.24 -3.19
CA ALA A 168 12.47 4.05 -3.68
C ALA A 168 12.65 2.69 -4.38
N LEU A 169 12.11 1.61 -3.80
CA LEU A 169 12.17 0.27 -4.38
C LEU A 169 11.38 0.15 -5.67
N ILE A 170 10.20 0.78 -5.76
CA ILE A 170 9.37 0.80 -6.96
C ILE A 170 10.10 1.51 -8.11
N ILE A 171 10.77 2.64 -7.84
CA ILE A 171 11.60 3.31 -8.84
C ILE A 171 12.72 2.38 -9.32
N ALA A 172 13.44 1.75 -8.39
CA ALA A 172 14.50 0.80 -8.73
C ALA A 172 13.97 -0.38 -9.56
N PHE A 173 12.82 -0.94 -9.18
CA PHE A 173 12.15 -2.02 -9.90
C PHE A 173 11.75 -1.58 -11.31
N GLY A 174 11.17 -0.40 -11.46
CA GLY A 174 10.80 0.16 -12.76
C GLY A 174 12.00 0.39 -13.67
N VAL A 175 13.11 0.90 -13.12
CA VAL A 175 14.36 1.13 -13.88
C VAL A 175 14.99 -0.21 -14.30
N LEU A 176 15.16 -1.17 -13.39
CA LEU A 176 15.74 -2.48 -13.71
C LEU A 176 14.88 -3.27 -14.71
N SER A 177 13.55 -3.18 -14.57
CA SER A 177 12.60 -3.79 -15.51
C SER A 177 12.74 -3.19 -16.92
N ARG A 178 12.90 -1.86 -17.05
CA ARG A 178 13.16 -1.21 -18.34
C ARG A 178 14.52 -1.55 -18.94
N GLN A 179 15.55 -1.72 -18.10
CA GLN A 179 16.88 -2.17 -18.53
C GLN A 179 16.95 -3.67 -18.84
N LYS A 180 15.83 -4.41 -18.72
CA LYS A 180 15.76 -5.87 -18.90
C LYS A 180 16.71 -6.65 -17.96
N LYS A 181 17.07 -6.05 -16.83
CA LYS A 181 17.85 -6.71 -15.76
C LYS A 181 16.90 -7.57 -14.92
N ARG A 182 16.60 -8.76 -15.43
CA ARG A 182 15.50 -9.62 -14.95
C ARG A 182 15.73 -10.16 -13.54
N ASP A 183 16.93 -10.68 -13.24
CA ASP A 183 17.21 -11.27 -11.93
C ASP A 183 17.14 -10.22 -10.80
N PRO A 184 17.81 -9.05 -10.91
CA PRO A 184 17.65 -7.98 -9.92
C PRO A 184 16.22 -7.47 -9.80
N ALA A 185 15.49 -7.34 -10.92
CA ALA A 185 14.09 -6.90 -10.87
C ALA A 185 13.18 -7.93 -10.20
N ALA A 186 13.41 -9.24 -10.39
CA ALA A 186 12.69 -10.29 -9.69
C ALA A 186 12.93 -10.22 -8.17
N VAL A 187 14.19 -10.00 -7.74
CA VAL A 187 14.51 -9.81 -6.31
C VAL A 187 13.77 -8.60 -5.74
N LEU A 188 13.75 -7.48 -6.46
CA LEU A 188 13.03 -6.29 -6.00
C LEU A 188 11.52 -6.52 -5.88
N GLU A 189 10.90 -7.25 -6.81
CA GLU A 189 9.47 -7.56 -6.74
C GLU A 189 9.13 -8.36 -5.46
N TRP A 190 9.96 -9.34 -5.10
CA TRP A 190 9.81 -10.08 -3.84
C TRP A 190 9.95 -9.18 -2.62
N ILE A 191 11.00 -8.34 -2.58
CA ILE A 191 11.23 -7.40 -1.46
C ILE A 191 10.04 -6.44 -1.31
N ILE A 192 9.58 -5.85 -2.42
CA ILE A 192 8.41 -4.95 -2.44
C ILE A 192 7.18 -5.68 -1.90
N SER A 193 6.93 -6.92 -2.33
CA SER A 193 5.77 -7.70 -1.87
C SER A 193 5.79 -7.97 -0.36
N PHE A 194 6.96 -8.29 0.21
CA PHE A 194 7.10 -8.47 1.66
C PHE A 194 6.90 -7.16 2.43
N ILE A 195 7.51 -6.07 1.96
CA ILE A 195 7.38 -4.76 2.60
C ILE A 195 5.93 -4.27 2.55
N PHE A 196 5.26 -4.42 1.41
CA PHE A 196 3.84 -4.12 1.26
C PHE A 196 2.98 -4.92 2.25
N THR A 197 3.32 -6.19 2.49
CA THR A 197 2.63 -7.02 3.49
C THR A 197 2.80 -6.46 4.91
N PHE A 198 4.03 -6.08 5.30
CA PHE A 198 4.28 -5.46 6.60
C PHE A 198 3.58 -4.10 6.74
N TYR A 199 3.55 -3.31 5.67
CA TYR A 199 2.78 -2.08 5.60
C TYR A 199 1.28 -2.34 5.85
N ALA A 200 0.68 -3.33 5.19
CA ALA A 200 -0.73 -3.69 5.40
C ALA A 200 -1.00 -4.12 6.85
N VAL A 201 -0.12 -4.95 7.43
CA VAL A 201 -0.22 -5.39 8.83
C VAL A 201 -0.12 -4.22 9.82
N SER A 202 0.63 -3.16 9.49
CA SER A 202 0.75 -1.97 10.36
C SER A 202 -0.61 -1.29 10.64
N PHE A 203 -1.56 -1.35 9.71
CA PHE A 203 -2.92 -0.83 9.94
C PHE A 203 -3.72 -1.68 10.93
N VAL A 204 -3.52 -3.00 10.92
CA VAL A 204 -4.18 -3.89 11.90
C VAL A 204 -3.70 -3.58 13.31
N ILE A 205 -2.40 -3.28 13.47
CA ILE A 205 -1.80 -2.89 14.75
C ILE A 205 -2.39 -1.56 15.23
N ASP A 206 -2.60 -0.59 14.35
CA ASP A 206 -3.21 0.70 14.70
C ASP A 206 -4.67 0.58 15.16
N LEU A 207 -5.37 -0.47 14.72
CA LEU A 207 -6.75 -0.76 15.12
C LEU A 207 -6.85 -1.54 16.43
N TYR A 208 -5.79 -2.24 16.85
CA TYR A 208 -5.78 -3.07 18.06
C TYR A 208 -6.17 -2.32 19.36
N PRO A 209 -5.65 -1.11 19.65
CA PRO A 209 -6.05 -0.34 20.84
C PRO A 209 -7.53 0.06 20.80
N ALA A 210 -8.14 0.12 19.62
CA ALA A 210 -9.54 0.48 19.44
C ALA A 210 -10.48 -0.73 19.54
N VAL A 211 -9.98 -1.96 19.60
CA VAL A 211 -10.81 -3.13 19.90
C VAL A 211 -10.89 -3.33 21.42
N ARG A 212 -9.81 -3.05 22.17
CA ARG A 212 -9.85 -2.99 23.63
C ARG A 212 -10.57 -1.72 24.09
N THR A 213 -11.73 -1.90 24.71
CA THR A 213 -12.72 -0.87 25.04
C THR A 213 -12.15 0.27 25.90
N LYS A 214 -12.38 1.53 25.47
CA LYS A 214 -12.40 2.70 26.36
C LYS A 214 -13.85 2.93 26.82
N SER A 215 -14.06 3.19 28.11
CA SER A 215 -15.36 3.63 28.64
C SER A 215 -15.87 4.86 27.85
N PRO A 216 -17.19 5.06 27.71
CA PRO A 216 -17.77 6.21 26.99
C PRO A 216 -17.15 7.56 27.37
N ASP A 217 -16.76 7.71 28.64
CA ASP A 217 -16.18 8.93 29.23
C ASP A 217 -14.74 9.23 28.76
N ALA A 218 -14.04 8.25 28.17
CA ALA A 218 -12.67 8.39 27.67
C ALA A 218 -12.60 8.59 26.14
N ARG A 219 -13.74 8.85 25.49
CA ARG A 219 -13.83 9.16 24.05
C ARG A 219 -13.53 10.63 23.78
N TYR A 220 -12.93 10.92 22.63
CA TYR A 220 -12.70 12.29 22.18
C TYR A 220 -14.03 12.96 21.81
N THR A 221 -14.38 14.02 22.53
CA THR A 221 -15.53 14.88 22.22
C THR A 221 -15.25 15.67 20.95
N LYS A 222 -16.19 15.67 20.00
CA LYS A 222 -16.13 16.57 18.84
C LYS A 222 -16.27 18.01 19.36
N PRO A 223 -15.40 18.97 18.98
CA PRO A 223 -15.62 20.36 19.33
C PRO A 223 -16.96 20.79 18.72
N TYR A 224 -17.89 21.24 19.56
CA TYR A 224 -19.15 21.82 19.11
C TYR A 224 -18.82 23.08 18.30
N TYR A 225 -19.34 23.16 17.08
CA TYR A 225 -19.34 24.44 16.36
C TYR A 225 -20.28 25.36 17.13
N VAL A 226 -19.73 26.35 17.83
CA VAL A 226 -20.51 27.46 18.37
C VAL A 226 -20.55 28.49 17.24
N PRO A 227 -21.70 28.69 16.56
CA PRO A 227 -21.82 29.83 15.66
C PRO A 227 -21.52 31.08 16.48
N SER A 228 -20.61 31.94 15.99
CA SER A 228 -20.33 33.22 16.62
C SER A 228 -21.65 33.97 16.79
N ALA A 229 -22.15 34.04 18.01
CA ALA A 229 -23.24 34.94 18.36
C ALA A 229 -22.68 36.36 18.33
N SER A 230 -22.70 37.00 17.16
CA SER A 230 -22.36 38.41 17.03
C SER A 230 -23.06 39.02 15.82
N ALA A 231 -24.33 39.39 16.04
CA ALA A 231 -24.92 40.65 15.61
C ALA A 231 -26.44 40.61 15.92
N THR A 232 -26.83 40.91 17.16
CA THR A 232 -28.18 41.45 17.41
C THR A 232 -28.08 42.98 17.26
N PRO A 233 -28.87 43.60 16.36
CA PRO A 233 -28.84 45.03 16.14
C PRO A 233 -29.73 45.69 17.21
N ASN A 234 -29.19 46.29 18.28
CA ASN A 234 -30.01 47.13 19.19
C ASN A 234 -29.26 48.07 20.16
N ASP A 235 -27.95 48.30 20.03
CA ASP A 235 -27.25 49.29 20.87
C ASP A 235 -27.00 50.61 20.10
N VAL A 236 -28.07 51.28 19.70
CA VAL A 236 -28.04 52.72 19.33
C VAL A 236 -29.35 53.37 19.75
N ASP A 237 -29.50 53.65 21.05
CA ASP A 237 -30.25 54.83 21.52
C ASP A 237 -29.97 55.06 23.02
N SER A 238 -30.10 56.31 23.47
CA SER A 238 -29.99 56.82 24.86
C SER A 238 -28.64 57.41 25.26
N GLY A 239 -28.26 58.51 24.60
CA GLY A 239 -27.28 59.47 25.11
C GLY A 239 -27.84 60.89 25.09
N ASN A 240 -28.78 61.19 25.98
CA ASN A 240 -29.20 62.57 26.28
C ASN A 240 -29.24 62.76 27.80
N GLY A 241 -28.42 63.69 28.29
CA GLY A 241 -28.22 64.04 29.70
C GLY A 241 -27.08 65.01 29.85
#